data_AF-A0A8H7UE38-F1
#
_entry.id   AF-A0A8H7UE38-F1
#
_cell.length_a   1.000
_cell.length_b   1.000
_cell.length_c   1.000
_cell.angle_alpha   90.00
_cell.angle_beta   90.00
_cell.angle_gamma   90.00
#
_symmetry.space_group_name_H-M   'P 1'
#
loop_
_entity.id
_entity.type
_entity.pdbx_description
1 polymer ?
#
loop_
_entity_poly.entity_id
_entity_poly.type
_entity_poly.pdbx_seq_one_letter_code
_entity_poly.pdbx_strand_id
1 'polypeptide(L)'
;IDYDPGSKSGHSSPDHQNVRQIHFGFARTDMSPFRRKDHVIKYLLCPATLIHKTISFENAVWYNVNFSYDHAPPVFNPRGGVLIGRKFYLPFMAAEPNCFELDIKNWEWKRHAISMQGNAEIKAFVTTAVAIGPLIYMFGGREVQSFTLSNTLYVLDTRNFQLRLIDDASGTPPRPRHEHSVDVIYDRYVAIFGGLCYHSVGENDMFLYDTVQNEWLEPHVIG
;
A
#
# COMPACT_ATOMS: atom_id res chain seq x y z
N ILE A 1 24.06 35.19 42.15
CA ILE A 1 22.95 34.67 42.98
C ILE A 1 22.27 33.62 42.14
N ASP A 2 22.56 32.37 42.49
CA ASP A 2 22.03 31.12 41.94
C ASP A 2 20.54 30.94 42.22
N TYR A 3 19.86 30.15 41.36
CA TYR A 3 18.87 29.09 41.63
C TYR A 3 18.06 28.82 40.33
N ASP A 4 17.63 27.63 39.89
CA ASP A 4 17.81 26.19 40.14
C ASP A 4 16.81 25.51 39.16
N PRO A 5 17.14 24.41 38.45
CA PRO A 5 16.23 23.76 37.52
C PRO A 5 15.46 22.60 38.19
N GLY A 6 14.12 22.59 38.13
CA GLY A 6 13.35 21.50 38.73
C GLY A 6 11.84 21.39 38.45
N SER A 7 11.50 20.55 37.47
CA SER A 7 10.45 19.50 37.51
C SER A 7 8.96 19.78 37.21
N LYS A 8 8.38 18.72 36.59
CA LYS A 8 6.98 18.32 36.35
C LYS A 8 6.42 18.69 34.97
N SER A 9 5.82 17.79 34.19
CA SER A 9 5.43 16.39 34.41
C SER A 9 5.11 15.77 33.05
N GLY A 10 5.50 14.52 32.86
CA GLY A 10 5.29 13.78 31.61
C GLY A 10 3.82 13.62 31.25
N HIS A 11 3.52 13.86 29.98
CA HIS A 11 2.48 13.16 29.24
C HIS A 11 3.19 12.56 28.03
N SER A 12 3.46 11.26 28.12
CA SER A 12 3.85 10.43 26.98
C SER A 12 2.66 10.38 26.02
N SER A 13 2.72 11.19 24.96
CA SER A 13 1.88 10.96 23.78
C SER A 13 2.27 9.61 23.18
N PRO A 14 1.33 8.74 22.81
CA PRO A 14 1.68 7.44 22.26
C PRO A 14 2.44 7.63 20.95
N ASP A 15 3.51 6.87 20.79
CA ASP A 15 4.33 6.79 19.58
C ASP A 15 3.42 6.67 18.35
N HIS A 16 3.34 7.75 17.58
CA HIS A 16 2.87 7.69 16.20
C HIS A 16 3.90 6.85 15.44
N GLN A 17 3.62 5.55 15.33
CA GLN A 17 4.34 4.67 14.42
C GLN A 17 4.08 5.17 12.99
N ASN A 18 4.97 6.05 12.53
CA ASN A 18 5.02 6.52 11.15
C ASN A 18 4.88 5.31 10.21
N VAL A 19 3.74 5.18 9.54
CA VAL A 19 3.59 4.23 8.45
C VAL A 19 4.45 4.76 7.31
N ARG A 20 5.65 4.18 7.15
CA ARG A 20 6.59 4.56 6.10
C ARG A 20 6.27 3.73 4.86
N GLN A 21 5.80 4.38 3.81
CA GLN A 21 5.67 3.74 2.50
C GLN A 21 7.06 3.32 2.01
N ILE A 22 7.36 2.01 2.06
CA ILE A 22 8.55 1.46 1.40
C ILE A 22 8.17 1.20 -0.05
N HIS A 23 8.77 1.96 -0.96
CA HIS A 23 8.70 1.67 -2.39
C HIS A 23 9.56 0.44 -2.70
N PHE A 24 8.92 -0.68 -3.02
CA PHE A 24 9.60 -1.88 -3.50
C PHE A 24 9.86 -1.76 -5.01
N GLY A 25 11.12 -1.53 -5.39
CA GLY A 25 11.56 -1.59 -6.77
C GLY A 25 11.92 -3.02 -7.17
N PHE A 26 11.13 -3.66 -8.03
CA PHE A 26 11.47 -4.96 -8.61
C PHE A 26 11.90 -4.75 -10.06
N ALA A 27 13.19 -4.93 -10.34
CA ALA A 27 13.71 -4.88 -11.71
C ALA A 27 13.43 -6.21 -12.44
N ARG A 28 12.74 -6.17 -13.59
CA ARG A 28 12.78 -7.27 -14.55
C ARG A 28 14.14 -7.24 -15.25
N THR A 29 14.94 -8.30 -15.12
CA THR A 29 16.08 -8.53 -16.00
C THR A 29 15.73 -9.55 -17.06
N ASP A 30 15.73 -9.09 -18.31
CA ASP A 30 15.75 -9.82 -19.59
C ASP A 30 14.47 -10.52 -20.09
N MET A 31 14.05 -10.12 -21.31
CA MET A 31 13.03 -10.78 -22.13
C MET A 31 13.73 -11.70 -23.14
N SER A 32 13.95 -12.96 -22.76
CA SER A 32 14.23 -14.04 -23.71
C SER A 32 13.32 -15.24 -23.41
N PRO A 33 12.72 -15.87 -24.44
CA PRO A 33 11.85 -17.02 -24.23
C PRO A 33 12.73 -18.25 -24.00
N PHE A 34 12.34 -19.09 -23.03
CA PHE A 34 13.04 -20.30 -22.57
C PHE A 34 14.18 -20.10 -21.55
N ARG A 35 13.80 -20.02 -20.27
CA ARG A 35 14.20 -20.95 -19.19
C ARG A 35 13.56 -20.50 -17.87
N ARG A 36 13.01 -21.43 -17.07
CA ARG A 36 12.76 -21.20 -15.63
C ARG A 36 14.08 -20.75 -15.01
N LYS A 37 14.19 -19.50 -14.58
CA LYS A 37 15.33 -19.00 -13.82
C LYS A 37 14.87 -17.99 -12.78
N ASP A 38 14.89 -18.45 -11.54
CA ASP A 38 15.13 -17.73 -10.29
C ASP A 38 14.84 -16.23 -10.33
N HIS A 39 13.65 -15.87 -9.84
CA HIS A 39 13.31 -14.48 -9.59
C HIS A 39 14.09 -14.00 -8.35
N VAL A 40 15.18 -13.26 -8.58
CA VAL A 40 15.95 -12.63 -7.50
C VAL A 40 15.19 -11.39 -7.03
N ILE A 41 14.61 -11.45 -5.83
CA ILE A 41 14.08 -10.26 -5.17
C ILE A 41 15.23 -9.56 -4.45
N LYS A 42 15.44 -8.29 -4.80
CA LYS A 42 16.39 -7.43 -4.10
C LYS A 42 15.62 -6.59 -3.09
N TYR A 43 16.00 -6.66 -1.81
CA TYR A 43 15.44 -5.83 -0.75
C TYR A 43 16.48 -4.84 -0.25
N LEU A 44 16.02 -3.64 0.14
CA LEU A 44 16.84 -2.66 0.85
C LEU A 44 16.54 -2.79 2.35
N LEU A 45 17.46 -3.38 3.11
CA LEU A 45 17.48 -3.32 4.57
C LEU A 45 18.54 -2.29 4.97
N CYS A 46 18.14 -1.19 5.62
CA CYS A 46 19.09 -0.19 6.10
C CYS A 46 18.61 0.41 7.44
N PRO A 47 19.50 0.60 8.43
CA PRO A 47 19.21 1.49 9.55
C PRO A 47 19.07 2.92 9.02
N ALA A 48 17.82 3.36 8.84
CA ALA A 48 17.55 4.72 8.38
C ALA A 48 17.77 5.71 9.55
N THR A 49 18.85 6.48 9.48
CA THR A 49 19.08 7.63 10.37
C THR A 49 18.45 8.87 9.74
N LEU A 50 17.65 9.61 10.51
CA LEU A 50 17.08 10.88 10.07
C LEU A 50 18.20 11.93 10.04
N ILE A 51 18.75 12.21 8.86
CA ILE A 51 19.73 13.28 8.67
C ILE A 51 19.08 14.33 7.76
N HIS A 52 18.70 15.48 8.34
CA HIS A 52 18.19 16.65 7.61
C HIS A 52 16.94 16.43 6.74
N LYS A 53 15.74 16.28 7.33
CA LYS A 53 14.40 16.31 6.64
C LYS A 53 14.28 15.48 5.33
N THR A 54 15.24 14.60 5.07
CA THR A 54 15.38 13.79 3.88
C THR A 54 15.86 12.44 4.37
N ILE A 55 15.18 11.37 3.97
CA ILE A 55 15.70 10.02 4.18
C ILE A 55 16.76 9.83 3.10
N SER A 56 18.00 10.15 3.44
CA SER A 56 19.18 9.86 2.63
C SER A 56 19.81 8.57 3.16
N PHE A 57 20.02 7.59 2.28
CA PHE A 57 20.80 6.41 2.64
C PHE A 57 22.28 6.74 2.48
N GLU A 58 23.06 6.55 3.54
CA GLU A 58 24.51 6.76 3.50
C GLU A 58 25.19 5.71 2.61
N ASN A 59 24.66 4.47 2.59
CA ASN A 59 25.07 3.39 1.69
C ASN A 59 23.88 2.45 1.39
N ALA A 60 23.58 2.21 0.11
CA ALA A 60 22.56 1.24 -0.32
C ALA A 60 23.24 -0.07 -0.70
N VAL A 61 23.11 -1.10 0.14
CA VAL A 61 23.64 -2.44 -0.13
C VAL A 61 22.48 -3.39 -0.42
N TRP A 62 22.57 -4.09 -1.54
CA TRP A 62 21.58 -5.07 -1.96
C TRP A 62 22.03 -6.48 -1.59
N TYR A 63 21.13 -7.24 -0.98
CA TYR A 63 21.37 -8.65 -0.67
C TYR A 63 20.38 -9.51 -1.45
N ASN A 64 20.87 -10.64 -1.96
CA ASN A 64 20.00 -11.68 -2.49
C ASN A 64 19.50 -12.50 -1.30
N VAL A 65 18.19 -12.57 -1.16
CA VAL A 65 17.55 -13.37 -0.12
C VAL A 65 17.02 -14.64 -0.77
N ASN A 66 17.45 -15.80 -0.28
CA ASN A 66 16.84 -17.08 -0.63
C ASN A 66 15.62 -17.28 0.27
N PHE A 67 14.45 -17.48 -0.33
CA PHE A 67 13.22 -17.80 0.38
C PHE A 67 12.56 -19.03 -0.25
N SER A 68 11.75 -19.73 0.54
CA SER A 68 10.92 -20.81 0.00
C SER A 68 9.84 -20.22 -0.90
N TYR A 69 9.66 -20.79 -2.09
CA TYR A 69 8.54 -20.45 -2.97
C TYR A 69 7.21 -21.03 -2.48
N ASP A 70 7.24 -21.86 -1.43
CA ASP A 70 6.03 -22.35 -0.81
C ASP A 70 5.23 -21.15 -0.27
N HIS A 71 3.98 -21.04 -0.70
CA HIS A 71 3.08 -19.89 -0.43
C HIS A 71 3.50 -18.53 -1.00
N ALA A 72 4.50 -18.42 -1.88
CA ALA A 72 4.84 -17.16 -2.54
C ALA A 72 3.76 -16.72 -3.55
N PRO A 73 3.60 -15.41 -3.82
CA PRO A 73 2.62 -14.92 -4.78
C PRO A 73 2.91 -15.42 -6.21
N PRO A 74 1.86 -15.73 -7.00
CA PRO A 74 2.03 -16.29 -8.35
C PRO A 74 2.60 -15.29 -9.37
N VAL A 75 2.36 -13.99 -9.16
CA VAL A 75 2.90 -12.88 -9.96
C VAL A 75 3.18 -11.71 -9.03
N PHE A 76 4.39 -11.15 -9.08
CA PHE A 76 4.70 -9.91 -8.37
C PHE A 76 4.15 -8.71 -9.16
N ASN A 77 2.98 -8.22 -8.76
CA ASN A 77 2.59 -6.85 -9.07
C ASN A 77 3.05 -5.94 -7.91
N PRO A 78 4.19 -5.25 -8.05
CA PRO A 78 4.82 -4.58 -6.93
C PRO A 78 4.04 -3.36 -6.43
N ARG A 79 3.10 -2.83 -7.23
CA ARG A 79 2.37 -1.60 -6.90
C ARG A 79 1.27 -1.80 -5.85
N GLY A 80 0.91 -3.04 -5.53
CA GLY A 80 -0.11 -3.37 -4.52
C GLY A 80 0.44 -3.73 -3.14
N GLY A 81 1.75 -3.70 -2.94
CA GLY A 81 2.38 -4.12 -1.69
C GLY A 81 2.48 -3.02 -0.65
N VAL A 82 2.26 -3.34 0.63
CA VAL A 82 2.34 -2.39 1.75
C VAL A 82 3.14 -2.99 2.91
N LEU A 83 3.92 -2.18 3.61
CA LEU A 83 4.59 -2.60 4.84
C LEU A 83 3.79 -2.14 6.06
N ILE A 84 3.42 -3.07 6.92
CA ILE A 84 2.78 -2.79 8.23
C ILE A 84 3.67 -3.39 9.31
N GLY A 85 4.33 -2.52 10.07
CA GLY A 85 5.35 -2.94 11.04
C GLY A 85 6.47 -3.73 10.36
N ARG A 86 6.59 -5.02 10.71
CA ARG A 86 7.62 -5.95 10.17
C ARG A 86 7.06 -6.90 9.11
N LYS A 87 5.86 -6.66 8.62
CA LYS A 87 5.20 -7.57 7.69
C LYS A 87 4.88 -6.83 6.42
N PHE A 88 5.36 -7.38 5.31
CA PHE A 88 4.98 -6.91 3.99
C PHE A 88 3.75 -7.68 3.54
N TYR A 89 2.67 -6.96 3.26
CA TYR A 89 1.41 -7.50 2.78
C TYR A 89 1.25 -7.19 1.30
N LEU A 90 0.83 -8.20 0.54
CA LEU A 90 0.52 -8.09 -0.87
C LEU A 90 -0.87 -8.69 -1.12
N PRO A 91 -1.93 -7.88 -1.09
CA PRO A 91 -3.25 -8.28 -1.56
C PRO A 91 -3.20 -8.64 -3.05
N PHE A 92 -3.75 -9.79 -3.38
CA PHE A 92 -3.83 -10.31 -4.73
C PHE A 92 -5.29 -10.60 -5.08
N MET A 93 -5.91 -9.61 -5.70
CA MET A 93 -7.33 -9.59 -6.04
C MET A 93 -7.56 -10.33 -7.36
N ALA A 94 -7.47 -11.66 -7.31
CA ALA A 94 -7.81 -12.57 -8.41
C ALA A 94 -9.20 -13.21 -8.20
N ALA A 95 -9.59 -14.13 -9.08
CA ALA A 95 -10.84 -14.90 -8.93
C ALA A 95 -10.93 -15.60 -7.57
N GLU A 96 -9.80 -16.11 -7.08
CA GLU A 96 -9.62 -16.54 -5.69
C GLU A 96 -8.70 -15.54 -4.98
N PRO A 97 -9.26 -14.54 -4.27
CA PRO A 97 -8.49 -13.46 -3.71
C PRO A 97 -7.70 -13.94 -2.48
N ASN A 98 -6.41 -13.62 -2.46
CA ASN A 98 -5.51 -13.98 -1.36
C ASN A 98 -4.68 -12.76 -0.96
N CYS A 99 -4.31 -12.67 0.32
CA CYS A 99 -3.29 -11.75 0.80
C CYS A 99 -2.03 -12.55 1.13
N PHE A 100 -0.92 -12.18 0.50
CA PHE A 100 0.39 -12.75 0.81
C PHE A 100 1.07 -11.90 1.89
N GLU A 101 1.53 -12.53 2.95
CA GLU A 101 2.24 -11.90 4.06
C GLU A 101 3.69 -12.40 4.05
N LEU A 102 4.66 -11.48 4.02
CA LEU A 102 6.08 -11.78 4.18
C LEU A 102 6.58 -11.19 5.50
N ASP A 103 7.07 -12.04 6.39
CA ASP A 103 7.84 -11.59 7.56
C ASP A 103 9.26 -11.24 7.11
N ILE A 104 9.58 -9.95 7.06
CA ILE A 104 10.90 -9.49 6.56
C ILE A 104 12.08 -9.82 7.50
N LYS A 105 11.81 -10.32 8.72
CA LYS A 105 12.87 -10.80 9.61
C LYS A 105 13.34 -12.20 9.23
N ASN A 106 12.38 -13.07 8.93
CA ASN A 106 12.63 -14.49 8.73
C ASN A 106 12.55 -14.89 7.25
N TRP A 107 12.08 -13.98 6.38
CA TRP A 107 11.88 -14.19 4.95
C TRP A 107 10.92 -15.35 4.63
N GLU A 108 9.86 -15.46 5.43
CA GLU A 108 8.84 -16.50 5.33
C GLU A 108 7.54 -15.92 4.77
N TRP A 109 7.02 -16.54 3.70
CA TRP A 109 5.73 -16.21 3.11
C TRP A 109 4.59 -16.98 3.77
N LYS A 110 3.46 -16.32 3.95
CA LYS A 110 2.17 -16.91 4.31
C LYS A 110 1.11 -16.48 3.33
N ARG A 111 0.15 -17.36 3.07
CA ARG A 111 -1.01 -17.10 2.22
C ARG A 111 -2.27 -17.07 3.08
N HIS A 112 -3.04 -16.01 2.95
CA HIS A 112 -4.31 -15.84 3.64
C HIS A 112 -5.43 -15.67 2.63
N ALA A 113 -6.49 -16.46 2.72
CA ALA A 113 -7.67 -16.27 1.89
C ALA A 113 -8.36 -14.95 2.29
N ILE A 114 -8.74 -14.15 1.30
CA ILE A 114 -9.53 -12.95 1.52
C ILE A 114 -11.01 -13.33 1.40
N SER A 115 -11.84 -12.83 2.33
CA SER A 115 -13.29 -13.03 2.27
C SER A 115 -14.00 -11.68 2.32
N MET A 116 -15.08 -11.55 1.54
CA MET A 116 -15.88 -10.32 1.52
C MET A 116 -16.75 -10.25 2.76
N GLN A 117 -16.80 -9.06 3.36
CA GLN A 117 -17.78 -8.72 4.37
C GLN A 117 -19.10 -8.36 3.67
N GLY A 118 -20.15 -9.14 3.96
CA GLY A 118 -21.48 -8.93 3.39
C GLY A 118 -21.68 -9.64 2.04
N ASN A 119 -22.64 -9.16 1.25
CA ASN A 119 -23.11 -9.85 0.03
C ASN A 119 -22.47 -9.33 -1.26
N ALA A 120 -21.45 -8.48 -1.17
CA ALA A 120 -20.78 -7.95 -2.36
C ALA A 120 -19.94 -9.03 -3.06
N GLU A 121 -19.85 -8.95 -4.39
CA GLU A 121 -18.99 -9.82 -5.17
C GLU A 121 -17.56 -9.26 -5.21
N ILE A 122 -16.56 -10.12 -5.02
CA ILE A 122 -15.16 -9.74 -5.26
C ILE A 122 -14.88 -9.85 -6.74
N LYS A 123 -14.54 -8.71 -7.36
CA LYS A 123 -14.01 -8.68 -8.72
C LYS A 123 -12.50 -8.80 -8.69
N ALA A 124 -11.94 -9.45 -9.70
CA ALA A 124 -10.49 -9.51 -9.88
C ALA A 124 -9.99 -8.17 -10.47
N PHE A 125 -9.10 -7.47 -9.79
CA PHE A 125 -8.56 -6.19 -10.28
C PHE A 125 -7.08 -6.02 -9.94
N VAL A 126 -6.42 -5.19 -10.73
CA VAL A 126 -5.07 -4.71 -10.50
C VAL A 126 -5.15 -3.26 -10.05
N THR A 127 -4.65 -2.98 -8.84
CA THR A 127 -4.58 -1.62 -8.32
C THR A 127 -3.39 -1.41 -7.38
N THR A 128 -3.25 -0.18 -6.90
CA THR A 128 -2.29 0.26 -5.90
C THR A 128 -2.89 0.20 -4.50
N ALA A 129 -2.04 0.08 -3.48
CA ALA A 129 -2.48 -0.06 -2.09
C ALA A 129 -1.67 0.80 -1.12
N VAL A 130 -2.32 1.25 -0.04
CA VAL A 130 -1.70 1.91 1.11
C VAL A 130 -2.27 1.35 2.41
N ALA A 131 -1.57 1.56 3.53
CA ALA A 131 -2.03 1.08 4.82
C ALA A 131 -2.17 2.22 5.84
N ILE A 132 -3.23 2.19 6.64
CA ILE A 132 -3.41 3.02 7.83
C ILE A 132 -3.68 2.08 9.00
N GLY A 133 -2.75 2.01 9.95
CA GLY A 133 -2.78 1.00 11.00
C GLY A 133 -2.82 -0.42 10.42
N PRO A 134 -3.76 -1.31 10.84
CA PRO A 134 -3.89 -2.66 10.31
C PRO A 134 -4.72 -2.76 9.03
N LEU A 135 -5.23 -1.64 8.50
CA LEU A 135 -6.14 -1.61 7.37
C LEU A 135 -5.40 -1.26 6.08
N ILE A 136 -5.62 -2.04 5.02
CA ILE A 136 -5.07 -1.82 3.69
C ILE A 136 -6.17 -1.28 2.78
N TYR A 137 -5.97 -0.08 2.24
CA TYR A 137 -6.88 0.59 1.33
C TYR A 137 -6.41 0.37 -0.11
N MET A 138 -7.35 -0.01 -0.97
CA MET A 138 -7.13 -0.26 -2.40
C MET A 138 -8.18 0.50 -3.18
N PHE A 139 -7.76 1.50 -3.95
CA PHE A 139 -8.67 2.35 -4.71
C PHE A 139 -8.57 2.09 -6.21
N GLY A 140 -9.70 2.04 -6.91
CA GLY A 140 -9.79 2.00 -8.36
C GLY A 140 -9.03 0.84 -9.01
N GLY A 141 -8.30 1.15 -10.08
CA GLY A 141 -7.53 0.18 -10.85
C GLY A 141 -8.29 -0.34 -12.06
N ARG A 142 -7.87 -1.51 -12.54
CA ARG A 142 -8.40 -2.14 -13.75
C ARG A 142 -8.84 -3.57 -13.46
N GLU A 143 -10.07 -3.92 -13.82
CA GLU A 143 -10.56 -5.29 -13.74
C GLU A 143 -9.80 -6.20 -14.70
N VAL A 144 -9.41 -7.40 -14.24
CA VAL A 144 -8.51 -8.30 -14.97
C VAL A 144 -9.16 -8.86 -16.23
N GLN A 145 -10.45 -9.20 -16.18
CA GLN A 145 -11.13 -9.89 -17.28
C GLN A 145 -11.69 -8.91 -18.32
N SER A 146 -12.38 -7.86 -17.87
CA SER A 146 -13.06 -6.91 -18.77
C SER A 146 -12.19 -5.72 -19.18
N PHE A 147 -11.05 -5.52 -18.51
CA PHE A 147 -10.23 -4.30 -18.60
C PHE A 147 -10.97 -3.02 -18.21
N THR A 148 -12.12 -3.13 -17.55
CA THR A 148 -12.91 -1.98 -17.09
C THR A 148 -12.18 -1.25 -15.98
N LEU A 149 -12.14 0.08 -16.06
CA LEU A 149 -11.58 0.92 -15.01
C LEU A 149 -12.56 0.99 -13.85
N SER A 150 -12.03 0.99 -12.64
CA SER A 150 -12.81 1.07 -11.41
C SER A 150 -12.50 2.36 -10.65
N ASN A 151 -13.47 2.85 -9.87
CA ASN A 151 -13.29 3.82 -8.78
C ASN A 151 -13.70 3.23 -7.43
N THR A 152 -13.80 1.90 -7.34
CA THR A 152 -14.17 1.23 -6.09
C THR A 152 -13.07 1.39 -5.06
N LEU A 153 -13.45 1.69 -3.81
CA LEU A 153 -12.55 1.63 -2.67
C LEU A 153 -12.83 0.36 -1.86
N TYR A 154 -11.80 -0.46 -1.70
CA TYR A 154 -11.82 -1.62 -0.81
C TYR A 154 -10.91 -1.40 0.39
N VAL A 155 -11.30 -1.99 1.52
CA VAL A 155 -10.50 -1.98 2.75
C VAL A 155 -10.32 -3.41 3.24
N LEU A 156 -9.08 -3.88 3.31
CA LEU A 156 -8.72 -5.19 3.85
C LEU A 156 -8.18 -5.04 5.26
N ASP A 157 -8.78 -5.74 6.22
CA ASP A 157 -8.27 -5.80 7.59
C ASP A 157 -7.27 -6.95 7.74
N THR A 158 -5.99 -6.64 8.00
CA THR A 158 -4.92 -7.65 8.10
C THR A 158 -5.02 -8.55 9.33
N ARG A 159 -5.90 -8.24 10.30
CA ARG A 159 -6.09 -9.06 11.51
C ARG A 159 -6.92 -10.31 11.23
N ASN A 160 -7.83 -10.24 10.26
CA ASN A 160 -8.81 -11.29 9.97
C ASN A 160 -9.00 -11.56 8.46
N PHE A 161 -8.31 -10.81 7.60
CA PHE A 161 -8.39 -10.87 6.13
C PHE A 161 -9.81 -10.73 5.58
N GLN A 162 -10.64 -9.94 6.28
CA GLN A 162 -11.95 -9.51 5.80
C GLN A 162 -11.78 -8.27 4.92
N LEU A 163 -12.38 -8.32 3.74
CA LEU A 163 -12.45 -7.23 2.78
C LEU A 163 -13.80 -6.54 2.90
N ARG A 164 -13.79 -5.22 3.00
CA ARG A 164 -15.00 -4.39 2.97
C ARG A 164 -15.00 -3.54 1.71
N LEU A 165 -16.14 -3.51 1.02
CA LEU A 165 -16.45 -2.51 0.00
C LEU A 165 -16.88 -1.21 0.69
N ILE A 166 -16.31 -0.07 0.28
CA ILE A 166 -16.76 1.26 0.69
C ILE A 166 -17.74 1.79 -0.36
N ASP A 167 -19.03 1.60 -0.11
CA ASP A 167 -20.14 2.10 -0.93
C ASP A 167 -21.06 3.09 -0.19
N ASP A 168 -20.73 3.36 1.08
CA ASP A 168 -21.49 4.21 2.01
C ASP A 168 -20.78 5.55 2.32
N ALA A 169 -19.68 5.84 1.63
CA ALA A 169 -18.95 7.08 1.80
C ALA A 169 -19.71 8.28 1.21
N SER A 170 -19.66 9.40 1.94
CA SER A 170 -20.17 10.69 1.45
C SER A 170 -19.17 11.38 0.51
N GLY A 171 -19.59 12.48 -0.12
CA GLY A 171 -18.78 13.19 -1.11
C GLY A 171 -18.74 12.50 -2.48
N THR A 172 -17.90 13.01 -3.38
CA THR A 172 -17.76 12.46 -4.74
C THR A 172 -16.40 11.79 -4.89
N PRO A 173 -16.33 10.47 -5.14
CA PRO A 173 -15.07 9.80 -5.38
C PRO A 173 -14.47 10.23 -6.73
N PRO A 174 -13.15 10.01 -6.92
CA PRO A 174 -12.53 10.18 -8.22
C PRO A 174 -13.23 9.34 -9.30
N ARG A 175 -13.20 9.80 -10.55
CA ARG A 175 -13.64 9.00 -11.70
C ARG A 175 -12.86 7.68 -11.81
N PRO A 176 -13.45 6.61 -12.39
CA PRO A 176 -12.78 5.34 -12.58
C PRO A 176 -11.43 5.49 -13.30
N ARG A 177 -10.37 4.99 -12.66
CA ARG A 177 -8.99 5.24 -13.07
C ARG A 177 -8.04 4.12 -12.69
N HIS A 178 -6.93 4.03 -13.40
CA HIS A 178 -5.81 3.13 -13.11
C HIS A 178 -4.49 3.88 -13.27
N GLU A 179 -3.36 3.27 -12.91
CA GLU A 179 -2.03 3.92 -12.96
C GLU A 179 -1.94 5.24 -12.18
N HIS A 180 -2.85 5.45 -11.22
CA HIS A 180 -2.80 6.56 -10.27
C HIS A 180 -1.87 6.21 -9.12
N SER A 181 -1.41 7.24 -8.41
CA SER A 181 -0.67 7.07 -7.16
C SER A 181 -1.64 7.11 -5.98
N VAL A 182 -1.33 6.33 -4.96
CA VAL A 182 -1.98 6.38 -3.64
C VAL A 182 -0.95 6.56 -2.55
N ASP A 183 -1.26 7.41 -1.57
CA ASP A 183 -0.42 7.60 -0.38
C ASP A 183 -1.27 7.94 0.85
N VAL A 184 -0.65 8.00 2.03
CA VAL A 184 -1.29 8.34 3.30
C VAL A 184 -0.85 9.72 3.76
N ILE A 185 -1.82 10.53 4.20
CA ILE A 185 -1.55 11.82 4.83
C ILE A 185 -2.11 11.80 6.26
N TYR A 186 -1.25 12.13 7.23
CA TYR A 186 -1.58 12.24 8.66
C TYR A 186 -2.25 10.98 9.27
N ASP A 187 -1.86 9.78 8.82
CA ASP A 187 -2.46 8.50 9.26
C ASP A 187 -4.01 8.51 9.24
N ARG A 188 -4.61 9.31 8.35
CA ARG A 188 -6.06 9.54 8.30
C ARG A 188 -6.58 9.59 6.87
N TYR A 189 -5.90 10.29 5.99
CA TYR A 189 -6.36 10.49 4.63
C TYR A 189 -5.67 9.52 3.69
N VAL A 190 -6.46 8.86 2.85
CA VAL A 190 -5.94 8.15 1.67
C VAL A 190 -5.96 9.13 0.51
N ALA A 191 -4.79 9.54 0.06
CA ALA A 191 -4.61 10.49 -1.03
C ALA A 191 -4.50 9.75 -2.36
N ILE A 192 -5.25 10.21 -3.37
CA ILE A 192 -5.25 9.70 -4.73
C ILE A 192 -4.77 10.85 -5.62
N PHE A 193 -3.78 10.58 -6.47
CA PHE A 193 -3.27 11.59 -7.39
C PHE A 193 -3.16 11.03 -8.82
N GLY A 194 -3.69 11.81 -9.76
CA GLY A 194 -3.58 11.59 -11.20
C GLY A 194 -4.09 10.23 -11.68
N GLY A 195 -3.34 9.65 -12.63
CA GLY A 195 -3.66 8.38 -13.28
C GLY A 195 -4.40 8.56 -14.61
N LEU A 196 -4.96 7.47 -15.13
CA LEU A 196 -5.61 7.41 -16.44
C LEU A 196 -7.08 7.01 -16.30
N CYS A 197 -7.96 7.92 -16.71
CA CYS A 197 -9.39 7.70 -16.86
C CYS A 197 -9.77 7.36 -18.31
N TYR A 198 -11.03 6.97 -18.54
CA TYR A 198 -11.56 6.86 -19.90
C TYR A 198 -11.51 8.20 -20.63
N HIS A 199 -11.02 8.18 -21.87
CA HIS A 199 -10.87 9.34 -22.75
C HIS A 199 -9.95 10.45 -22.17
N SER A 200 -8.99 10.07 -21.32
CA SER A 200 -8.00 10.96 -20.74
C SER A 200 -6.59 10.59 -21.21
N VAL A 201 -5.72 11.59 -21.32
CA VAL A 201 -4.27 11.40 -21.56
C VAL A 201 -3.47 11.37 -20.25
N GLY A 202 -4.13 11.56 -19.11
CA GLY A 202 -3.53 11.71 -17.80
C GLY A 202 -4.27 12.75 -16.99
N GLU A 203 -4.64 12.39 -15.76
CA GLU A 203 -5.21 13.32 -14.79
C GLU A 203 -4.10 13.96 -13.96
N ASN A 204 -4.37 15.19 -13.49
CA ASN A 204 -3.52 15.93 -12.55
C ASN A 204 -4.32 16.40 -11.33
N ASP A 205 -5.44 15.72 -11.05
CA ASP A 205 -6.33 15.98 -9.94
C ASP A 205 -5.83 15.28 -8.67
N MET A 206 -6.29 15.76 -7.51
CA MET A 206 -5.99 15.20 -6.21
C MET A 206 -7.30 14.99 -5.45
N PHE A 207 -7.45 13.82 -4.86
CA PHE A 207 -8.57 13.48 -3.99
C PHE A 207 -8.07 12.93 -2.68
N LEU A 208 -8.82 13.17 -1.61
CA LEU A 208 -8.60 12.59 -0.30
C LEU A 208 -9.83 11.80 0.12
N TYR A 209 -9.62 10.59 0.59
CA TYR A 209 -10.63 9.86 1.34
C TYR A 209 -10.33 9.97 2.83
N ASP A 210 -11.22 10.60 3.58
CA ASP A 210 -11.14 10.72 5.03
C ASP A 210 -11.64 9.44 5.70
N THR A 211 -10.72 8.66 6.25
CA THR A 211 -11.05 7.37 6.88
C THR A 211 -11.84 7.51 8.19
N VAL A 212 -11.84 8.68 8.81
CA VAL A 212 -12.57 8.95 10.06
C VAL A 212 -13.98 9.44 9.75
N GLN A 213 -14.14 10.30 8.75
CA GLN A 213 -15.45 10.86 8.37
C GLN A 213 -16.20 10.01 7.34
N ASN A 214 -15.55 9.00 6.74
CA ASN A 214 -16.11 8.22 5.63
C ASN A 214 -16.57 9.14 4.48
N GLU A 215 -15.67 10.01 4.01
CA GLU A 215 -15.97 11.09 3.08
C GLU A 215 -14.86 11.27 2.03
N TRP A 216 -15.27 11.55 0.79
CA TRP A 216 -14.39 11.98 -0.29
C TRP A 216 -14.32 13.50 -0.38
N LEU A 217 -13.10 14.02 -0.46
CA LEU A 217 -12.78 15.44 -0.59
C LEU A 217 -11.94 15.67 -1.85
N GLU A 218 -12.21 16.76 -2.56
CA GLU A 218 -11.37 17.28 -3.65
C GLU A 218 -10.73 18.59 -3.16
N PRO A 219 -9.53 18.54 -2.56
CA PRO A 219 -8.89 19.73 -2.04
C PRO A 219 -8.47 20.69 -3.15
N HIS A 220 -8.55 21.99 -2.88
CA HIS A 220 -7.95 22.99 -3.74
C HIS A 220 -6.42 22.97 -3.59
N VAL A 221 -5.72 22.47 -4.61
CA VAL A 221 -4.25 22.37 -4.64
C VAL A 221 -3.66 23.62 -5.29
N ILE A 222 -2.70 24.25 -4.62
CA ILE A 222 -1.95 25.41 -5.13
C ILE A 222 -0.48 24.99 -5.19
N GLY A 223 0.16 25.20 -6.34
CA GLY A 223 1.59 24.93 -6.57
C GLY A 223 2.47 26.15 -6.41
#